data_AF-A0A3C1GQZ2-F1
#
_entry.id   AF-A0A3C1GQZ2-F1
#
_cell.length_a   1.000
_cell.length_b   1.000
_cell.length_c   1.000
_cell.angle_alpha   90.00
_cell.angle_beta   90.00
_cell.angle_gamma   90.00
#
_symmetry.space_group_name_H-M   'P 1'
#
loop_
_entity.id
_entity.type
_entity.pdbx_description
1 polymer ?
#
loop_
_entity_poly.entity_id
_entity_poly.type
_entity_poly.pdbx_seq_one_letter_code
_entity_poly.pdbx_strand_id
1 'polypeptide(L)'
;KPCAFSQDGMAVVLAQEAIKQPHFDSLPMEWRRFAIIPFMHSESLAIHEQYLPLFEQLNDESTLGFEHRHKDIIEQFGRYPHRNETLGRESTDKEKEFLQQPGSSF
;
A
#
# COMPACT_ATOMS: atom_id res chain seq x y z
N LYS A 1 0.45 16.35 -15.31
CA LYS A 1 1.03 15.74 -14.10
C LYS A 1 0.41 14.37 -13.94
N PRO A 2 1.19 13.31 -13.70
CA PRO A 2 0.61 12.03 -13.32
C PRO A 2 0.00 12.17 -11.91
N CYS A 3 -1.34 12.23 -11.84
CA CYS A 3 -2.06 12.49 -10.60
C CYS A 3 -2.37 11.22 -9.79
N ALA A 4 -1.88 10.05 -10.23
CA ALA A 4 -2.25 8.73 -9.71
C ALA A 4 -2.09 8.60 -8.19
N PHE A 5 -1.02 9.16 -7.62
CA PHE A 5 -0.70 9.03 -6.18
C PHE A 5 -1.12 10.25 -5.34
N SER A 6 -1.68 11.29 -5.99
CA SER A 6 -1.90 12.58 -5.34
C SER A 6 -2.90 12.55 -4.18
N GLN A 7 -3.77 11.53 -4.16
CA GLN A 7 -4.81 11.37 -3.14
C GLN A 7 -4.54 10.19 -2.19
N ASP A 8 -3.41 9.48 -2.32
CA ASP A 8 -3.12 8.31 -1.48
C ASP A 8 -3.13 8.69 0.01
N GLY A 9 -2.58 9.84 0.37
CA GLY A 9 -2.58 10.33 1.76
C GLY A 9 -3.99 10.55 2.31
N MET A 10 -4.90 11.16 1.52
CA MET A 10 -6.30 11.33 1.94
C MET A 10 -7.04 9.99 1.96
N ALA A 11 -6.75 9.09 1.02
CA ALA A 11 -7.33 7.77 0.99
C ALA A 11 -6.97 6.94 2.23
N VAL A 12 -5.72 7.04 2.72
CA VAL A 12 -5.31 6.44 4.01
C VAL A 12 -6.15 7.02 5.15
N VAL A 13 -6.27 8.34 5.27
CA VAL A 13 -7.08 8.98 6.32
C VAL A 13 -8.53 8.49 6.28
N LEU A 14 -9.16 8.46 5.10
CA LEU A 14 -10.53 8.00 4.94
C LEU A 14 -10.67 6.50 5.25
N ALA A 15 -9.69 5.67 4.91
CA ALA A 15 -9.66 4.27 5.29
C ALA A 15 -9.58 4.10 6.82
N GLN A 16 -8.75 4.89 7.50
CA GLN A 16 -8.66 4.90 8.97
C GLN A 16 -9.99 5.28 9.63
N GLU A 17 -10.76 6.18 9.03
CA GLU A 17 -12.10 6.55 9.52
C GLU A 17 -13.17 5.52 9.15
N ALA A 18 -13.05 4.87 7.99
CA ALA A 18 -13.98 3.84 7.53
C ALA A 18 -13.96 2.61 8.44
N ILE A 19 -12.77 2.14 8.85
CA ILE A 19 -12.63 0.96 9.73
C ILE A 19 -13.17 1.19 11.14
N LYS A 20 -13.40 2.46 11.55
CA LYS A 20 -13.98 2.80 12.85
C LYS A 20 -15.51 2.82 12.82
N GLN A 21 -16.14 2.72 11.65
CA GLN A 21 -17.59 2.81 11.54
C GLN A 21 -18.25 1.53 12.09
N PRO A 22 -19.38 1.64 12.84
CA PRO A 22 -20.04 0.49 13.46
C PRO A 22 -20.46 -0.63 12.50
N HIS A 23 -20.60 -0.31 11.21
CA HIS A 23 -21.07 -1.23 10.18
C HIS A 23 -19.96 -1.73 9.26
N PHE A 24 -18.69 -1.37 9.50
CA PHE A 24 -17.58 -1.77 8.63
C PHE A 24 -17.50 -3.28 8.46
N ASP A 25 -17.60 -4.03 9.56
CA ASP A 25 -17.50 -5.49 9.53
C ASP A 25 -18.73 -6.19 8.91
N SER A 26 -19.83 -5.45 8.71
CA SER A 26 -21.03 -5.94 8.03
C SER A 26 -21.00 -5.74 6.51
N LEU A 27 -20.01 -5.01 5.99
CA LEU A 27 -19.87 -4.79 4.56
C LEU A 27 -19.50 -6.09 3.83
N PRO A 28 -19.89 -6.25 2.56
CA PRO A 28 -19.40 -7.34 1.72
C PRO A 28 -17.87 -7.40 1.72
N MET A 29 -17.30 -8.61 1.72
CA MET A 29 -15.86 -8.81 1.84
C MET A 29 -15.07 -8.04 0.78
N GLU A 30 -15.56 -8.00 -0.47
CA GLU A 30 -14.92 -7.24 -1.55
C GLU A 30 -14.83 -5.75 -1.21
N TRP A 31 -15.85 -5.18 -0.57
CA TRP A 31 -15.88 -3.76 -0.22
C TRP A 31 -14.94 -3.47 0.95
N ARG A 32 -14.88 -4.38 1.93
CA ARG A 32 -13.89 -4.30 3.02
C ARG A 32 -12.47 -4.34 2.46
N ARG A 33 -12.19 -5.23 1.51
CA ARG A 33 -10.91 -5.29 0.80
C ARG A 33 -10.58 -3.95 0.15
N PHE A 34 -11.48 -3.41 -0.68
CA PHE A 34 -11.23 -2.12 -1.34
C PHE A 34 -11.06 -0.96 -0.35
N ALA A 35 -11.76 -0.97 0.78
CA ALA A 35 -11.66 0.07 1.79
C ALA A 35 -10.30 0.11 2.50
N ILE A 36 -9.58 -1.02 2.60
CA ILE A 36 -8.29 -1.11 3.31
C ILE A 36 -7.07 -1.09 2.38
N ILE A 37 -7.23 -1.32 1.07
CA ILE A 37 -6.14 -1.21 0.07
C ILE A 37 -5.38 0.14 0.14
N PRO A 38 -5.98 1.30 0.49
CA PRO A 38 -5.19 2.52 0.69
C PRO A 38 -4.03 2.38 1.69
N PHE A 39 -4.15 1.52 2.71
CA PHE A 39 -3.04 1.24 3.64
C PHE A 39 -1.84 0.61 2.91
N MET A 40 -2.09 -0.29 1.95
CA MET A 40 -1.07 -0.93 1.11
C MET A 40 -0.36 0.07 0.20
N HIS A 41 -0.96 1.22 -0.11
CA HIS A 41 -0.38 2.22 -1.01
C HIS A 41 0.48 3.28 -0.30
N SER A 42 0.51 3.25 1.04
CA SER A 42 1.20 4.21 1.88
C SER A 42 2.71 3.99 1.86
N GLU A 43 3.51 5.03 1.60
CA GLU A 43 4.96 5.00 1.80
C GLU A 43 5.33 5.18 3.30
N SER A 44 4.75 4.35 4.18
CA SER A 44 4.98 4.38 5.62
C SER A 44 4.97 2.96 6.20
N LEU A 45 6.11 2.51 6.73
CA LEU A 45 6.24 1.20 7.33
C LEU A 45 5.27 1.00 8.50
N ALA A 46 5.06 2.05 9.31
CA ALA A 46 4.14 2.01 10.44
C ALA A 46 2.69 1.73 10.02
N ILE A 47 2.26 2.24 8.86
CA ILE A 47 0.92 1.97 8.33
C ILE A 47 0.77 0.50 7.93
N HIS A 48 1.77 -0.06 7.24
CA HIS A 48 1.78 -1.49 6.91
C HIS A 48 1.73 -2.36 8.17
N GLU A 49 2.58 -2.09 9.16
CA GLU A 49 2.63 -2.85 10.41
C GLU A 49 1.33 -2.75 11.21
N GLN A 50 0.74 -1.56 11.29
CA GLN A 50 -0.46 -1.32 12.06
C GLN A 50 -1.69 -2.03 11.46
N TYR A 51 -1.80 -2.07 10.13
CA TYR A 51 -3.01 -2.54 9.44
C TYR A 51 -2.87 -3.92 8.79
N LEU A 52 -1.71 -4.56 8.82
CA LEU A 52 -1.51 -5.95 8.37
C LEU A 52 -2.59 -6.92 8.91
N PRO A 53 -3.00 -6.86 10.20
CA PRO A 53 -4.05 -7.76 10.69
C PRO A 53 -5.39 -7.64 9.97
N LEU A 54 -5.72 -6.49 9.36
CA LEU A 54 -6.95 -6.32 8.57
C LEU A 54 -6.86 -7.07 7.24
N PHE A 55 -5.67 -7.15 6.63
CA PHE A 55 -5.45 -7.93 5.42
C PHE A 55 -5.52 -9.44 5.72
N GLU A 56 -4.97 -9.88 6.85
CA GLU A 56 -5.07 -11.28 7.32
C GLU A 56 -6.54 -11.70 7.51
N GLN A 57 -7.39 -10.80 8.01
CA GLN A 57 -8.82 -11.05 8.22
C GLN A 57 -9.64 -11.19 6.92
N LEU A 58 -9.13 -10.74 5.77
CA LEU A 58 -9.84 -10.89 4.49
C LEU A 58 -9.93 -12.34 4.03
N ASN A 59 -9.06 -13.23 4.52
CA ASN A 59 -8.92 -14.61 4.06
C ASN A 59 -8.74 -14.70 2.52
N ASP A 60 -8.00 -13.75 1.95
CA ASP A 60 -7.62 -13.65 0.55
C ASP A 60 -6.09 -13.67 0.45
N GLU A 61 -5.54 -14.86 0.21
CA GLU A 61 -4.09 -15.09 0.15
C GLU A 61 -3.40 -14.25 -0.93
N SER A 62 -4.10 -13.93 -2.02
CA SER A 62 -3.55 -13.10 -3.08
C SER A 62 -3.33 -11.69 -2.58
N THR A 63 -4.36 -11.08 -1.98
CA THR A 63 -4.29 -9.72 -1.42
C THR A 63 -3.26 -9.64 -0.29
N LEU A 64 -3.24 -10.62 0.61
CA LEU A 64 -2.24 -10.68 1.69
C LEU A 64 -0.81 -10.81 1.14
N GLY A 65 -0.61 -11.60 0.09
CA GLY A 65 0.67 -11.71 -0.61
C GLY A 65 1.11 -10.40 -1.27
N PHE A 66 0.19 -9.55 -1.73
CA PHE A 66 0.52 -8.20 -2.17
C PHE A 66 0.91 -7.29 -1.01
N GLU A 67 0.18 -7.34 0.12
CA GLU A 67 0.51 -6.53 1.30
C GLU A 67 1.93 -6.80 1.79
N HIS A 68 2.32 -8.07 1.91
CA HIS A 68 3.68 -8.44 2.31
C HIS A 68 4.73 -7.90 1.35
N ARG A 69 4.54 -8.05 0.03
CA ARG A 69 5.49 -7.51 -0.95
C ARG A 69 5.58 -5.98 -0.91
N HIS A 70 4.47 -5.29 -0.68
CA HIS A 70 4.48 -3.83 -0.51
C HIS A 70 5.25 -3.43 0.74
N LYS A 71 5.00 -4.11 1.86
CA LYS A 71 5.72 -3.89 3.12
C LYS A 71 7.23 -4.12 2.96
N ASP A 72 7.65 -5.20 2.30
CA ASP A 72 9.07 -5.53 2.10
C ASP A 72 9.81 -4.42 1.33
N ILE A 73 9.17 -3.85 0.29
CA ILE A 73 9.75 -2.72 -0.46
C ILE A 73 9.87 -1.48 0.44
N ILE A 74 8.84 -1.19 1.24
CA ILE A 74 8.87 -0.05 2.18
C ILE A 74 9.89 -0.26 3.30
N GLU A 75 10.07 -1.48 3.80
CA GLU A 75 11.11 -1.81 4.78
C GLU A 75 12.52 -1.61 4.19
N GLN A 76 12.72 -2.01 2.92
CA GLN A 76 14.02 -1.92 2.26
C GLN A 76 14.38 -0.48 1.83
N PHE A 77 13.43 0.29 1.30
CA PHE A 77 13.70 1.58 0.65
C PHE A 77 13.05 2.78 1.33
N GLY A 78 12.12 2.56 2.28
CA GLY A 78 11.35 3.62 2.93
C GLY A 78 10.31 4.31 2.02
N ARG A 79 10.20 3.89 0.76
CA ARG A 79 9.33 4.44 -0.28
C ARG A 79 9.20 3.44 -1.43
N TYR A 80 8.33 3.69 -2.40
CA TYR A 80 8.21 2.88 -3.63
C TYR A 80 9.11 3.41 -4.74
N PRO A 81 10.19 2.71 -5.13
CA PRO A 81 11.11 3.22 -6.15
C PRO A 81 10.47 3.42 -7.52
N HIS A 82 9.46 2.61 -7.88
CA HIS A 82 8.75 2.73 -9.16
C HIS A 82 7.94 4.03 -9.27
N ARG A 83 7.68 4.73 -8.15
CA ARG A 83 7.02 6.04 -8.16
C ARG A 83 8.00 7.20 -8.38
N ASN A 84 9.32 6.95 -8.34
CA ASN A 84 10.34 8.01 -8.32
C ASN A 84 10.26 8.92 -9.55
N GLU A 85 10.27 8.36 -10.76
CA GLU A 85 10.18 9.15 -12.00
C GLU A 85 8.90 10.01 -12.04
N THR A 86 7.76 9.37 -11.77
CA THR A 86 6.43 9.99 -11.73
C THR A 86 6.34 11.15 -10.73
N LEU A 87 7.02 11.02 -9.59
CA LEU A 87 7.05 12.01 -8.51
C LEU A 87 8.23 13.00 -8.62
N GLY A 88 9.09 12.88 -9.64
CA GLY A 88 10.27 13.72 -9.82
C GLY A 88 11.36 13.51 -8.77
N ARG A 89 11.49 12.30 -8.22
CA ARG A 89 12.52 11.92 -7.24
C ARG A 89 13.71 11.27 -7.96
N GLU A 90 14.91 11.54 -7.48
CA GLU A 90 16.10 10.80 -7.91
C GLU A 90 16.16 9.42 -7.24
N SER A 91 16.38 8.38 -8.04
CA SER A 91 16.63 7.02 -7.56
C SER A 91 18.09 6.83 -7.17
N THR A 92 18.32 6.20 -6.04
CA THR A 92 19.63 5.66 -5.63
C THR A 92 20.07 4.50 -6.53
N ASP A 93 21.34 4.12 -6.49
CA ASP A 93 21.82 3.01 -7.32
C ASP A 93 21.17 1.67 -6.94
N LYS A 94 20.95 1.42 -5.64
CA LYS A 94 20.20 0.25 -5.17
C LYS A 94 18.76 0.22 -5.70
N GLU A 95 18.09 1.38 -5.72
CA GLU A 95 16.74 1.49 -6.29
C GLU A 95 16.74 1.24 -7.80
N LYS A 96 17.76 1.73 -8.53
CA LYS A 96 17.89 1.46 -9.98
C LYS A 96 18.11 -0.02 -10.27
N GLU A 97 18.95 -0.70 -9.49
CA GLU A 97 19.17 -2.14 -9.60
C GLU A 97 17.89 -2.92 -9.30
N PHE A 98 17.16 -2.54 -8.25
CA PHE A 98 15.86 -3.14 -7.90
C PHE A 98 14.83 -2.98 -9.01
N LEU A 99 14.74 -1.80 -9.64
CA LEU A 99 13.80 -1.53 -10.74
C LEU A 99 14.02 -2.40 -11.99
N GLN A 100 15.16 -3.08 -12.11
CA GLN A 100 15.44 -4.02 -13.20
C GLN A 100 14.95 -5.44 -12.90
N GLN A 101 14.55 -5.74 -11.67
CA GLN A 101 14.12 -7.07 -11.25
C GLN A 101 12.60 -7.26 -11.45
N PRO A 102 12.12 -8.50 -11.63
CA PRO A 102 10.70 -8.81 -11.59
C PRO A 102 10.06 -8.41 -10.26
N GLY A 103 8.80 -7.95 -10.28
CA GLY A 103 8.07 -7.56 -9.06
C GLY A 103 8.50 -6.22 -8.46
N SER A 104 9.28 -5.42 -9.19
CA SER A 104 9.72 -4.08 -8.76
C SER A 104 8.66 -2.98 -8.90
N SER A 105 7.50 -3.32 -9.46
CA SER A 105 6.33 -2.45 -9.65
C SER A 105 5.03 -3.25 -9.58
N PHE A 106 3.92 -2.54 -9.36
CA PHE A 106 2.55 -3.06 -9.30
C PHE A 106 1.62 -2.22 -10.16
#